data_AF-A0A7L7KYU8-F1
#
_entry.id   AF-A0A7L7KYU8-F1
#
_cell.length_a   1.000
_cell.length_b   1.000
_cell.length_c   1.000
_cell.angle_alpha   90.00
_cell.angle_beta   90.00
_cell.angle_gamma   90.00
#
_symmetry.space_group_name_H-M   'P 1'
#
loop_
_entity.id
_entity.type
_entity.pdbx_description
1 polymer ?
#
loop_
_entity_poly.entity_id
_entity_poly.type
_entity_poly.pdbx_seq_one_letter_code
_entity_poly.pdbx_strand_id
1 'polypeptide(L)'
;MKKYHILSLFSVPFLLVPCTNLVDVSAKTTTYNFFPTDNGPIDTSYSGTVTTVGDRPFLTLYAFNDNRFSLIRNRALAPKTAWFYDQTVSRNGEIYYRVATNEWIKYDEIEGFSGHHNRKHFEKKTVTLRVRPVLPAPVFDGNFNDTGKTLAVGSEWIAFEKPVYFGGNAYYQIGKDEFVAGERVINLH
;
A
#
# COMPACT_ATOMS: atom_id res chain seq x y z
N MET A 1 -8.96 -23.26 -78.22
CA MET A 1 -8.94 -24.57 -77.53
C MET A 1 -8.22 -24.39 -76.20
N LYS A 2 -8.84 -24.89 -75.13
CA LYS A 2 -8.43 -24.76 -73.71
C LYS A 2 -7.05 -25.37 -73.45
N LYS A 3 -6.33 -24.81 -72.47
CA LYS A 3 -5.55 -25.53 -71.44
C LYS A 3 -5.21 -24.56 -70.29
N TYR A 4 -5.91 -24.71 -69.17
CA TYR A 4 -5.60 -24.08 -67.89
C TYR A 4 -4.99 -25.16 -66.98
N HIS A 5 -3.83 -24.88 -66.38
CA HIS A 5 -3.16 -25.65 -65.33
C HIS A 5 -2.18 -24.69 -64.63
N ILE A 6 -1.96 -24.59 -63.31
CA ILE A 6 -2.46 -25.20 -62.07
C ILE A 6 -2.22 -24.13 -60.98
N LEU A 7 -3.17 -23.97 -60.05
CA LEU A 7 -3.02 -23.17 -58.83
C LEU A 7 -2.04 -23.86 -57.88
N SER A 8 -0.94 -23.19 -57.52
CA SER A 8 -0.07 -23.59 -56.41
C SER A 8 -0.65 -23.05 -55.10
N LEU A 9 -1.40 -23.89 -54.39
CA LEU A 9 -1.78 -23.67 -52.99
C LEU A 9 -0.52 -23.83 -52.10
N PHE A 10 0.02 -22.72 -51.59
CA PHE A 10 0.90 -22.79 -50.43
C PHE A 10 0.02 -22.94 -49.18
N SER A 11 -0.10 -24.18 -48.71
CA SER A 11 -0.62 -24.52 -47.39
C SER A 11 0.33 -23.96 -46.33
N VAL A 12 -0.08 -22.92 -45.62
CA VAL A 12 0.60 -22.49 -44.40
C VAL A 12 0.14 -23.42 -43.28
N PRO A 13 1.03 -24.20 -42.63
CA PRO A 13 0.64 -24.94 -41.45
C PRO A 13 0.45 -23.93 -40.32
N PHE A 14 -0.81 -23.66 -39.99
CA PHE A 14 -1.18 -22.91 -38.80
C PHE A 14 -0.89 -23.80 -37.60
N LEU A 15 0.29 -23.63 -36.99
CA LEU A 15 0.64 -24.30 -35.74
C LEU A 15 -0.26 -23.75 -34.63
N LEU A 16 -1.28 -24.55 -34.27
CA LEU A 16 -2.04 -24.40 -33.04
C LEU A 16 -1.08 -24.59 -31.87
N VAL A 17 -0.75 -23.49 -31.18
CA VAL A 17 -0.11 -23.54 -29.87
C VAL A 17 -1.22 -23.83 -28.85
N PRO A 18 -1.23 -24.99 -28.15
CA PRO A 18 -2.02 -25.10 -26.94
C PRO A 18 -1.35 -24.24 -25.86
N CYS A 19 -1.83 -23.01 -25.68
CA CYS A 19 -1.45 -22.21 -24.54
C CYS A 19 -2.24 -22.73 -23.32
N THR A 20 -1.73 -23.78 -22.69
CA THR A 20 -2.18 -24.16 -21.35
C THR A 20 -0.98 -24.17 -20.43
N ASN A 21 -0.71 -23.00 -19.85
CA ASN A 21 -0.06 -22.91 -18.55
C ASN A 21 -1.02 -22.17 -17.63
N LEU A 22 -1.91 -22.93 -16.97
CA LEU A 22 -2.46 -22.49 -15.70
C LEU A 22 -1.30 -22.57 -14.70
N VAL A 23 -0.53 -21.49 -14.62
CA VAL A 23 0.35 -21.29 -13.48
C VAL A 23 -0.59 -21.09 -12.31
N ASP A 24 -0.60 -22.05 -11.38
CA ASP A 24 -1.21 -21.85 -10.07
C ASP A 24 -0.48 -20.65 -9.46
N VAL A 25 -1.11 -19.48 -9.55
CA VAL A 25 -0.68 -18.31 -8.79
C VAL A 25 -1.09 -18.64 -7.37
N SER A 26 -0.22 -19.38 -6.68
CA SER A 26 -0.17 -19.32 -5.23
C SER A 26 -0.09 -17.83 -4.92
N ALA A 27 -1.19 -17.28 -4.37
CA ALA A 27 -1.25 -15.91 -3.95
C ALA A 27 -0.20 -15.76 -2.84
N LYS A 28 1.03 -15.45 -3.23
CA LYS A 28 2.07 -15.03 -2.31
C LYS A 28 1.52 -13.75 -1.73
N THR A 29 1.05 -13.84 -0.48
CA THR A 29 0.59 -12.69 0.28
C THR A 29 1.77 -11.74 0.36
N THR A 30 1.80 -10.75 -0.53
CA THR A 30 2.71 -9.62 -0.41
C THR A 30 2.29 -8.89 0.85
N THR A 31 3.07 -9.03 1.92
CA THR A 31 2.92 -8.23 3.14
C THR A 31 3.17 -6.78 2.75
N TYR A 32 2.09 -6.05 2.46
CA TYR A 32 2.16 -4.61 2.24
C TYR A 32 2.23 -3.94 3.61
N ASN A 33 3.32 -3.24 3.89
CA ASN A 33 3.43 -2.39 5.06
C ASN A 33 2.51 -1.17 4.82
N PHE A 34 1.26 -1.26 5.26
CA PHE A 34 0.35 -0.12 5.19
C PHE A 34 0.69 0.86 6.32
N PHE A 35 0.95 2.11 5.96
CA PHE A 35 1.19 3.19 6.89
C PHE A 35 -0.07 4.07 6.98
N PRO A 36 -0.66 4.25 8.19
CA PRO A 36 -1.83 5.11 8.33
C PRO A 36 -1.52 6.57 8.00
N THR A 37 -2.55 7.30 7.59
CA THR A 37 -2.56 8.76 7.45
C THR A 37 -1.93 9.43 8.66
N ASP A 38 -0.89 10.25 8.47
CA ASP A 38 -0.37 11.05 9.60
C ASP A 38 -1.43 12.03 10.09
N ASN A 39 -1.59 12.09 11.41
CA ASN A 39 -2.66 12.80 12.10
C ASN A 39 -4.08 12.44 11.63
N GLY A 40 -4.25 11.30 10.95
CA GLY A 40 -5.54 10.79 10.49
C GLY A 40 -6.39 10.15 11.58
N PRO A 41 -7.60 9.67 11.22
CA PRO A 41 -8.39 8.85 12.12
C PRO A 41 -7.62 7.56 12.48
N ILE A 42 -8.01 6.93 13.59
CA ILE A 42 -7.56 5.57 13.91
C ILE A 42 -8.05 4.64 12.78
N ASP A 43 -7.16 3.85 12.21
CA ASP A 43 -7.48 2.88 11.17
C ASP A 43 -7.66 1.49 11.77
N THR A 44 -8.84 0.90 11.53
CA THR A 44 -9.26 -0.43 11.97
C THR A 44 -9.26 -1.46 10.84
N SER A 45 -8.90 -1.03 9.62
CA SER A 45 -8.89 -1.85 8.41
C SER A 45 -7.76 -2.89 8.41
N TYR A 46 -6.79 -2.73 9.31
CA TYR A 46 -5.62 -3.59 9.44
C TYR A 46 -5.57 -4.23 10.83
N SER A 47 -5.37 -5.54 10.84
CA SER A 47 -5.04 -6.29 12.03
C SER A 47 -3.89 -7.24 11.74
N GLY A 48 -3.28 -7.80 12.77
CA GLY A 48 -2.17 -8.70 12.55
C GLY A 48 -1.33 -8.90 13.79
N THR A 49 -0.05 -9.23 13.58
CA THR A 49 0.88 -9.51 14.67
C THR A 49 2.12 -8.65 14.54
N VAL A 50 2.51 -7.99 15.63
CA VAL A 50 3.78 -7.30 15.80
C VAL A 50 4.68 -8.10 16.74
N THR A 51 5.98 -8.18 16.46
CA THR A 51 6.96 -8.83 17.34
C THR A 51 7.90 -7.78 17.90
N THR A 52 8.01 -7.74 19.23
CA THR A 52 8.84 -6.77 19.96
C THR A 52 10.33 -7.01 19.72
N VAL A 53 11.11 -5.92 19.56
CA VAL A 53 12.57 -5.95 19.38
C VAL A 53 13.27 -6.72 20.52
N GLY A 54 14.28 -7.51 20.17
CA GLY A 54 15.03 -8.35 21.10
C GLY A 54 16.16 -7.66 21.86
N ASP A 55 16.64 -6.53 21.35
CA ASP A 55 17.82 -5.81 21.86
C ASP A 55 17.51 -4.85 23.01
N ARG A 56 16.24 -4.78 23.45
CA ARG A 56 15.79 -3.95 24.58
C ARG A 56 15.31 -4.83 25.75
N PRO A 57 15.52 -4.42 27.00
CA PRO A 57 15.10 -5.22 28.17
C PRO A 57 13.57 -5.35 28.26
N PHE A 58 12.84 -4.39 27.70
CA PHE A 58 11.39 -4.37 27.60
C PHE A 58 10.96 -3.40 26.51
N LEU A 59 9.73 -3.56 26.01
CA LEU A 59 9.12 -2.66 25.05
C LEU A 59 8.07 -1.78 25.73
N THR A 60 8.14 -0.50 25.38
CA THR A 60 7.36 0.57 25.99
C THR A 60 5.92 0.57 25.46
N LEU A 61 4.96 0.81 26.36
CA LEU A 61 3.57 1.01 25.98
C LEU A 61 3.19 2.48 26.07
N TYR A 62 2.30 2.89 25.18
CA TYR A 62 1.75 4.24 25.13
C TYR A 62 0.23 4.22 25.25
N ALA A 63 -0.33 5.21 25.93
CA ALA A 63 -1.76 5.49 25.94
C ALA A 63 -2.07 6.60 24.92
N PHE A 64 -3.25 6.54 24.29
CA PHE A 64 -3.69 7.50 23.30
C PHE A 64 -4.93 8.26 23.81
N ASN A 65 -4.75 9.53 24.19
CA ASN A 65 -5.82 10.38 24.72
C ASN A 65 -5.71 11.79 24.11
N ASP A 66 -6.84 12.44 23.83
CA ASP A 66 -6.89 13.81 23.28
C ASP A 66 -5.96 14.01 22.08
N ASN A 67 -5.94 13.01 21.20
CA ASN A 67 -5.11 12.97 20.00
C ASN A 67 -3.59 12.94 20.25
N ARG A 68 -3.15 12.57 21.46
CA ARG A 68 -1.74 12.56 21.88
C ARG A 68 -1.36 11.24 22.55
N PHE A 69 -0.10 10.83 22.34
CA PHE A 69 0.47 9.68 23.02
C PHE A 69 1.16 10.06 24.32
N SER A 70 0.96 9.25 25.36
CA SER A 70 1.65 9.38 26.65
C SER A 70 2.21 8.04 27.11
N LEU A 71 3.37 8.09 27.77
CA LEU A 71 4.09 6.91 28.25
C LEU A 71 3.33 6.20 29.38
N ILE A 72 3.10 4.89 29.24
CA ILE A 72 2.68 4.02 30.34
C ILE A 72 3.93 3.54 31.08
N ARG A 73 4.07 3.88 32.36
CA ARG A 73 5.30 3.61 33.15
C ARG A 73 5.24 2.35 34.02
N ASN A 74 4.05 1.86 34.30
CA ASN A 74 3.81 0.74 35.22
C ASN A 74 3.57 -0.60 34.50
N ARG A 75 3.75 -0.64 33.17
CA ARG A 75 3.58 -1.82 32.34
C ARG A 75 4.49 -1.74 31.13
N ALA A 76 5.03 -2.87 30.70
CA ALA A 76 5.83 -3.02 29.50
C ALA A 76 5.67 -4.45 28.95
N LEU A 77 6.08 -4.67 27.70
CA LEU A 77 6.08 -5.99 27.07
C LEU A 77 7.47 -6.61 27.11
N ALA A 78 7.54 -7.93 27.27
CA ALA A 78 8.80 -8.66 27.21
C ALA A 78 9.37 -8.65 25.78
N PRO A 79 10.69 -8.62 25.59
CA PRO A 79 11.31 -8.68 24.27
C PRO A 79 11.02 -10.01 23.56
N LYS A 80 11.08 -10.01 22.22
CA LYS A 80 10.87 -11.18 21.35
C LYS A 80 9.51 -11.88 21.56
N THR A 81 8.52 -11.14 22.04
CA THR A 81 7.14 -11.62 22.16
C THR A 81 6.26 -11.04 21.07
N ALA A 82 5.35 -11.87 20.57
CA ALA A 82 4.42 -11.53 19.50
C ALA A 82 3.07 -11.08 20.08
N TRP A 83 2.53 -10.00 19.54
CA TRP A 83 1.31 -9.36 20.00
C TRP A 83 0.35 -9.09 18.85
N PHE A 84 -0.91 -9.46 19.05
CA PHE A 84 -1.95 -9.12 18.10
C PHE A 84 -2.26 -7.63 18.15
N TYR A 85 -2.41 -7.00 16.99
CA TYR A 85 -2.90 -5.64 16.87
C TYR A 85 -4.18 -5.58 16.04
N ASP A 86 -5.05 -4.63 16.36
CA ASP A 86 -6.34 -4.46 15.69
C ASP A 86 -6.63 -3.03 15.22
N GLN A 87 -5.75 -2.09 15.59
CA GLN A 87 -5.82 -0.71 15.17
C GLN A 87 -4.43 -0.17 14.89
N THR A 88 -4.35 0.76 13.95
CA THR A 88 -3.13 1.51 13.65
C THR A 88 -3.43 2.99 13.53
N VAL A 89 -2.49 3.83 13.94
CA VAL A 89 -2.63 5.28 13.88
C VAL A 89 -1.27 5.94 13.73
N SER A 90 -1.19 7.01 12.93
CA SER A 90 0.03 7.82 12.83
C SER A 90 -0.18 9.19 13.48
N ARG A 91 0.79 9.62 14.30
CA ARG A 91 0.77 10.92 14.99
C ARG A 91 2.14 11.56 14.87
N ASN A 92 2.20 12.72 14.22
CA ASN A 92 3.42 13.48 13.99
C ASN A 92 4.52 12.65 13.31
N GLY A 93 4.13 11.86 12.30
CA GLY A 93 5.03 10.98 11.56
C GLY A 93 5.37 9.66 12.25
N GLU A 94 4.89 9.45 13.48
CA GLU A 94 5.15 8.25 14.27
C GLU A 94 3.96 7.29 14.20
N ILE A 95 4.23 6.01 13.93
CA ILE A 95 3.20 5.00 13.72
C ILE A 95 3.05 4.14 14.96
N TYR A 96 1.81 3.87 15.33
CA TYR A 96 1.46 3.10 16.52
C TYR A 96 0.49 1.97 16.16
N TYR A 97 0.65 0.83 16.85
CA TYR A 97 -0.23 -0.34 16.75
C TYR A 97 -0.86 -0.64 18.11
N ARG A 98 -2.19 -0.75 18.16
CA ARG A 98 -2.90 -1.04 19.40
C ARG A 98 -2.87 -2.53 19.69
N VAL A 99 -2.38 -2.89 20.88
CA VAL A 99 -2.26 -4.29 21.33
C VAL A 99 -3.16 -4.64 22.51
N ALA A 100 -3.70 -3.64 23.20
CA ALA A 100 -4.74 -3.81 24.22
C ALA A 100 -5.58 -2.53 24.36
N THR A 101 -6.55 -2.54 25.29
CA THR A 101 -7.41 -1.38 25.58
C THR A 101 -6.58 -0.16 25.93
N ASN A 102 -6.50 0.79 25.00
CA ASN A 102 -5.68 2.00 25.09
C ASN A 102 -4.19 1.75 25.35
N GLU A 103 -3.65 0.64 24.85
CA GLU A 103 -2.22 0.34 24.93
C GLU A 103 -1.67 0.13 23.51
N TRP A 104 -0.65 0.93 23.18
CA TRP A 104 -0.11 1.06 21.85
C TRP A 104 1.41 0.86 21.85
N ILE A 105 1.93 0.28 20.77
CA ILE A 105 3.34 0.06 20.51
C ILE A 105 3.77 0.95 19.35
N LYS A 106 4.95 1.57 19.46
CA LYS A 106 5.54 2.37 18.40
C LYS A 106 6.20 1.47 17.33
N TYR A 107 6.05 1.81 16.05
CA TYR A 107 6.61 1.05 14.92
C TYR A 107 8.13 0.83 15.03
N ASP A 108 8.91 1.85 15.41
CA ASP A 108 10.37 1.74 15.53
C ASP A 108 10.85 0.75 16.61
N GLU A 109 9.93 0.15 17.36
CA GLU A 109 10.22 -0.80 18.44
C GLU A 109 9.83 -2.24 18.06
N ILE A 110 9.47 -2.52 16.81
CA ILE A 110 9.10 -3.86 16.33
C ILE A 110 10.16 -4.43 15.36
N GLU A 111 10.46 -5.72 15.49
CA GLU A 111 11.39 -6.46 14.61
C GLU A 111 10.65 -7.26 13.53
N GLY A 112 9.40 -7.64 13.79
CA GLY A 112 8.60 -8.47 12.90
C GLY A 112 7.18 -7.96 12.78
N PHE A 113 6.64 -7.98 11.55
CA PHE A 113 5.30 -7.51 11.23
C PHE A 113 4.59 -8.50 10.31
N SER A 114 3.36 -8.88 10.68
CA SER A 114 2.42 -9.60 9.83
C SER A 114 1.12 -8.83 9.79
N GLY A 115 0.80 -8.19 8.66
CA GLY A 115 -0.42 -7.42 8.49
C GLY A 115 -1.44 -8.14 7.61
N HIS A 116 -2.67 -8.24 8.09
CA HIS A 116 -3.83 -8.72 7.36
C HIS A 116 -4.83 -7.57 7.17
N HIS A 117 -5.18 -7.31 5.91
CA HIS A 117 -6.29 -6.42 5.61
C HIS A 117 -7.60 -7.11 6.00
N ASN A 118 -8.37 -6.50 6.89
CA ASN A 118 -9.68 -7.00 7.30
C ASN A 118 -10.65 -6.84 6.11
N ARG A 119 -10.85 -7.92 5.33
CA ARG A 119 -11.70 -7.96 4.12
C ARG A 119 -13.22 -7.91 4.43
N LYS A 120 -13.68 -7.05 5.33
CA LYS A 120 -15.11 -6.84 5.59
C LYS A 120 -15.53 -5.38 5.33
N HIS A 121 -15.55 -5.01 4.05
CA HIS A 121 -15.91 -3.69 3.48
C HIS A 121 -14.73 -2.78 3.12
N PHE A 122 -14.06 -3.12 2.02
CA PHE A 122 -13.38 -2.12 1.21
C PHE A 122 -13.84 -2.31 -0.22
N GLU A 123 -14.92 -1.62 -0.59
CA GLU A 123 -15.06 -1.28 -2.00
C GLU A 123 -13.85 -0.43 -2.35
N LYS A 124 -13.05 -0.86 -3.33
CA LYS A 124 -11.96 -0.05 -3.87
C LYS A 124 -12.59 1.16 -4.55
N LYS A 125 -12.85 2.19 -3.77
CA LYS A 125 -13.31 3.48 -4.29
C LYS A 125 -12.15 4.15 -5.01
N THR A 126 -12.47 4.67 -6.18
CA THR A 126 -11.53 5.40 -7.00
C THR A 126 -12.00 6.82 -7.17
N VAL A 127 -11.05 7.72 -7.40
CA VAL A 127 -11.28 9.14 -7.68
C VAL A 127 -10.54 9.51 -8.95
N THR A 128 -11.02 10.56 -9.63
CA THR A 128 -10.28 11.18 -10.73
C THR A 128 -9.39 12.29 -10.18
N LEU A 129 -8.09 12.16 -10.41
CA LEU A 129 -7.09 13.16 -10.06
C LEU A 129 -6.68 13.93 -11.31
N ARG A 130 -6.66 15.26 -11.21
CA ARG A 130 -6.14 16.12 -12.28
C ARG A 130 -4.79 16.71 -11.89
N VAL A 131 -3.80 16.57 -12.75
CA VAL A 131 -2.48 17.21 -12.55
C VAL A 131 -2.63 18.72 -12.64
N ARG A 132 -2.12 19.44 -11.63
CA ARG A 132 -2.19 20.90 -11.58
C ARG A 132 -1.51 21.54 -12.80
N PRO A 133 -2.03 22.67 -13.33
CA PRO A 133 -1.47 23.34 -14.49
C PRO A 133 -0.22 24.18 -14.15
N VAL A 134 0.67 23.64 -13.32
CA VAL A 134 1.87 24.32 -12.83
C VAL A 134 3.12 23.58 -13.33
N LEU A 135 3.22 22.29 -13.01
CA LEU A 135 4.36 21.45 -13.40
C LEU A 135 3.92 19.98 -13.57
N PRO A 136 4.56 19.18 -14.45
CA PRO A 136 4.25 17.75 -14.65
C PRO A 136 4.48 16.93 -13.38
N ALA A 137 3.56 16.04 -13.00
CA ALA A 137 3.65 15.31 -11.73
C ALA A 137 4.59 14.08 -11.84
N PRO A 138 5.66 13.97 -11.02
CA PRO A 138 6.50 12.77 -11.01
C PRO A 138 5.73 11.54 -10.56
N VAL A 139 6.10 10.38 -11.10
CA VAL A 139 5.55 9.06 -10.71
C VAL A 139 6.58 8.32 -9.88
N PHE A 140 6.14 7.84 -8.73
CA PHE A 140 6.94 7.11 -7.77
C PHE A 140 6.60 5.62 -7.77
N ASP A 141 7.59 4.78 -7.50
CA ASP A 141 7.40 3.34 -7.34
C ASP A 141 6.80 2.97 -5.95
N GLY A 142 6.55 1.68 -5.70
CA GLY A 142 6.06 1.20 -4.41
C GLY A 142 7.01 1.39 -3.21
N ASN A 143 8.26 1.78 -3.46
CA ASN A 143 9.23 2.17 -2.45
C ASN A 143 9.40 3.70 -2.37
N PHE A 144 8.56 4.46 -3.07
CA PHE A 144 8.59 5.92 -3.18
C PHE A 144 9.86 6.50 -3.83
N ASN A 145 10.55 5.72 -4.67
CA ASN A 145 11.62 6.25 -5.51
C ASN A 145 11.03 6.89 -6.76
N ASP A 146 11.63 8.00 -7.21
CA ASP A 146 11.26 8.60 -8.50
C ASP A 146 11.61 7.65 -9.65
N THR A 147 10.61 7.34 -10.48
CA THR A 147 10.78 6.45 -11.64
C THR A 147 11.37 7.17 -12.85
N GLY A 148 11.49 8.50 -12.80
CA GLY A 148 11.83 9.38 -13.91
C GLY A 148 10.66 9.65 -14.87
N LYS A 149 9.50 9.02 -14.66
CA LYS A 149 8.29 9.28 -15.44
C LYS A 149 7.53 10.46 -14.85
N THR A 150 6.84 11.21 -15.71
CA THR A 150 5.96 12.30 -15.27
C THR A 150 4.60 12.26 -15.97
N LEU A 151 3.55 12.63 -15.25
CA LEU A 151 2.22 12.89 -15.80
C LEU A 151 2.13 14.32 -16.31
N ALA A 152 1.61 14.51 -17.51
CA ALA A 152 1.49 15.83 -18.12
C ALA A 152 0.55 16.76 -17.34
N VAL A 153 0.84 18.06 -17.35
CA VAL A 153 -0.01 19.08 -16.73
C VAL A 153 -1.43 19.01 -17.28
N GLY A 154 -2.43 19.13 -16.42
CA GLY A 154 -3.85 19.07 -16.79
C GLY A 154 -4.38 17.68 -17.14
N SER A 155 -3.54 16.64 -17.23
CA SER A 155 -4.00 15.25 -17.46
C SER A 155 -4.78 14.70 -16.27
N GLU A 156 -5.69 13.77 -16.53
CA GLU A 156 -6.58 13.17 -15.54
C GLU A 156 -6.31 11.66 -15.40
N TRP A 157 -6.29 11.18 -14.16
CA TRP A 157 -5.90 9.81 -13.82
C TRP A 157 -6.81 9.25 -12.74
N ILE A 158 -7.17 7.98 -12.89
CA ILE A 158 -7.91 7.26 -11.85
C ILE A 158 -6.92 6.84 -10.78
N ALA A 159 -7.27 7.11 -9.52
CA ALA A 159 -6.50 6.67 -8.36
C ALA A 159 -7.40 6.04 -7.31
N PHE A 160 -6.81 5.29 -6.37
CA PHE A 160 -7.54 4.95 -5.16
C PHE A 160 -7.85 6.21 -4.35
N GLU A 161 -9.09 6.30 -3.84
CA GLU A 161 -9.60 7.46 -3.11
C GLU A 161 -8.74 7.81 -1.89
N LYS A 162 -8.24 6.78 -1.20
CA LYS A 162 -7.40 6.96 -0.01
C LYS A 162 -5.92 7.02 -0.40
N PRO A 163 -5.21 8.14 -0.14
CA PRO A 163 -3.78 8.24 -0.38
C PRO A 163 -2.96 7.46 0.65
N VAL A 164 -1.75 7.08 0.27
CA VAL A 164 -0.69 6.53 1.13
C VAL A 164 0.23 7.66 1.57
N TYR A 165 0.69 7.66 2.81
CA TYR A 165 1.54 8.72 3.35
C TYR A 165 2.98 8.24 3.50
N PHE A 166 3.93 9.05 3.02
CA PHE A 166 5.37 8.78 3.12
C PHE A 166 6.12 10.09 3.33
N GLY A 167 7.01 10.14 4.33
CA GLY A 167 7.79 11.35 4.64
C GLY A 167 6.95 12.60 4.93
N GLY A 168 5.74 12.43 5.49
CA GLY A 168 4.78 13.51 5.76
C GLY A 168 3.96 13.98 4.56
N ASN A 169 4.23 13.46 3.35
CA ASN A 169 3.50 13.80 2.13
C ASN A 169 2.48 12.72 1.77
N ALA A 170 1.37 13.11 1.14
CA ALA A 170 0.35 12.21 0.64
C ALA A 170 0.66 11.78 -0.80
N TYR A 171 0.44 10.52 -1.13
CA TYR A 171 0.63 9.93 -2.45
C TYR A 171 -0.58 9.12 -2.87
N TYR A 172 -1.10 9.37 -4.06
CA TYR A 172 -2.22 8.63 -4.60
C TYR A 172 -1.73 7.51 -5.52
N GLN A 173 -2.23 6.30 -5.28
CA GLN A 173 -1.92 5.16 -6.13
C GLN A 173 -2.77 5.23 -7.41
N ILE A 174 -2.10 5.38 -8.55
CA ILE A 174 -2.72 5.47 -9.88
C ILE A 174 -2.59 4.18 -10.69
N GLY A 175 -1.76 3.25 -10.22
CA GLY A 175 -1.48 1.99 -10.91
C GLY A 175 -0.88 0.96 -9.96
N LYS A 176 -0.46 -0.18 -10.52
CA LYS A 176 0.28 -1.18 -9.73
C LYS A 176 1.64 -0.60 -9.38
N ASP A 177 1.87 -0.39 -8.08
CA ASP A 177 3.11 0.17 -7.54
C ASP A 177 3.49 1.52 -8.17
N GLU A 178 2.51 2.31 -8.62
CA GLU A 178 2.71 3.63 -9.23
C GLU A 178 1.91 4.68 -8.46
N PHE A 179 2.62 5.72 -8.02
CA PHE A 179 2.11 6.72 -7.10
C PHE A 179 2.38 8.14 -7.59
N VAL A 180 1.47 9.06 -7.31
CA VAL A 180 1.64 10.50 -7.60
C VAL A 180 1.47 11.33 -6.33
N ALA A 181 2.34 12.32 -6.13
CA ALA A 181 2.27 13.18 -4.95
C ALA A 181 1.02 14.07 -4.95
N GLY A 182 0.36 14.15 -3.79
CA GLY A 182 -0.89 14.84 -3.56
C GLY A 182 -0.80 16.34 -3.83
N GLU A 183 0.34 16.99 -3.55
CA GLU A 183 0.50 18.42 -3.83
C GLU A 183 0.53 18.73 -5.34
N ARG A 184 0.75 17.73 -6.19
CA ARG A 184 0.83 17.89 -7.66
C ARG A 184 -0.52 17.75 -8.33
N VAL A 185 -1.55 17.31 -7.62
CA VAL A 185 -2.87 16.95 -8.18
C VAL A 185 -4.02 17.67 -7.46
N ILE A 186 -5.20 17.61 -8.08
CA ILE A 186 -6.49 18.06 -7.56
C ILE A 186 -7.46 16.88 -7.64
N ASN A 187 -8.18 16.58 -6.57
CA ASN A 187 -9.23 15.57 -6.56
C ASN A 187 -10.54 16.16 -7.12
N LEU A 188 -11.15 15.51 -8.10
CA LEU A 188 -12.33 16.03 -8.81
C LEU A 188 -13.69 15.47 -8.33
N HIS A 189 -13.69 14.58 -7.33
CA HIS A 189 -14.86 13.85 -6.79
C HIS A 189 -15.49 12.83 -7.74
#